data_AF-A0A2G6KZ63-F1
#
_entry.id   AF-A0A2G6KZ63-F1
#
_cell.length_a   1.000
_cell.length_b   1.000
_cell.length_c   1.000
_cell.angle_alpha   90.00
_cell.angle_beta   90.00
_cell.angle_gamma   90.00
#
_symmetry.space_group_name_H-M   'P 1'
#
loop_
_entity.id
_entity.type
_entity.pdbx_description
1 polymer ?
#
loop_
_entity_poly.entity_id
_entity_poly.type
_entity_poly.pdbx_seq_one_letter_code
_entity_poly.pdbx_strand_id
1 'polypeptide(L)'
;MTKLGEHLWDDYYAMRAEVVTPECDPHFDIEARLNELEAESSASDDDFDLLADDDFDREASRTSLESQKALCVSEHQQAEDVRKKITPAVKAFRLIEHYLAQASIFATAQQQMLLLVLLFVAAAVTTLEKHHIAFRPKISRLDYQVSLSLQLLANGLLAFSVWLFRDIALNSSIQAAHPLLINGITLGSTVLAFISLYQLFTIPKDAEPGGTIVRALLSVPLYCIAMLIFAFVVYVVRGHPSGLAIYFNAFFEHSGTYLDVALYLWAGMLLKQTQLGERVFSLFTPWKLPAEILAFVAVVVMAVPTAYTGASSIIILAMGVVVYSELRKVGTRRQLALATTAMSGSSGIVLKPCLLVVIISIL
;
A
#
# COMPACT_ATOMS: atom_id res chain seq x y z
N MET A 1 17.45 -1.78 6.53
CA MET A 1 18.79 -1.14 6.50
C MET A 1 19.38 -0.97 7.89
N THR A 2 18.62 -0.54 8.89
CA THR A 2 19.07 -0.46 10.30
C THR A 2 19.69 -1.77 10.82
N LYS A 3 19.00 -2.90 10.64
CA LYS A 3 19.53 -4.24 11.00
C LYS A 3 20.83 -4.63 10.28
N LEU A 4 21.04 -4.10 9.06
CA LEU A 4 22.29 -4.34 8.33
C LEU A 4 23.43 -3.49 8.91
N GLY A 5 23.12 -2.26 9.33
CA GLY A 5 24.05 -1.38 10.04
C GLY A 5 24.49 -1.96 11.39
N GLU A 6 23.55 -2.50 12.17
CA GLU A 6 23.85 -3.19 13.44
C GLU A 6 24.72 -4.44 13.26
N HIS A 7 24.60 -5.14 12.13
CA HIS A 7 25.44 -6.31 11.84
C HIS A 7 26.86 -5.93 11.39
N LEU A 8 27.03 -4.74 10.80
CA LEU A 8 28.30 -4.24 10.28
C LEU A 8 29.09 -3.41 11.30
N TRP A 9 28.40 -2.72 12.20
CA TRP A 9 28.99 -1.87 13.25
C TRP A 9 28.27 -2.06 14.58
N ASP A 10 29.02 -2.40 15.61
CA ASP A 10 28.52 -2.44 16.99
C ASP A 10 28.01 -1.04 17.41
N ASP A 11 26.85 -0.99 18.06
CA ASP A 11 26.16 0.24 18.47
C ASP A 11 25.85 1.23 17.33
N TYR A 12 25.63 0.76 16.10
CA TYR A 12 25.25 1.62 14.96
C TYR A 12 24.07 2.55 15.26
N TYR A 13 23.13 2.12 16.12
CA TYR A 13 21.98 2.93 16.52
C TYR A 13 22.40 4.30 17.11
N ALA A 14 23.42 4.34 17.97
CA ALA A 14 23.95 5.57 18.56
C ALA A 14 24.69 6.45 17.53
N MET A 15 25.24 5.84 16.48
CA MET A 15 25.95 6.53 15.40
C MET A 15 25.04 6.98 14.24
N ARG A 16 23.74 6.63 14.28
CA ARG A 16 22.78 6.90 13.21
C ARG A 16 22.35 8.36 13.12
N ALA A 17 22.26 9.03 14.26
CA ALA A 17 21.94 10.46 14.35
C ALA A 17 23.22 11.31 14.36
N GLU A 18 23.07 12.61 14.19
CA GLU A 18 24.19 13.52 14.40
C GLU A 18 24.47 13.60 15.89
N VAL A 19 25.73 13.54 16.29
CA VAL A 19 26.09 13.66 17.70
C VAL A 19 25.83 15.10 18.11
N VAL A 20 24.69 15.32 18.75
CA VAL A 20 24.33 16.60 19.37
C VAL A 20 25.34 16.84 20.50
N THR A 21 26.03 17.97 20.47
CA THR A 21 26.83 18.42 21.62
C THR A 21 25.89 18.79 22.75
N PRO A 22 26.01 18.20 23.94
CA PRO A 22 25.25 18.68 25.08
C PRO A 22 25.61 20.15 25.35
N GLU A 23 24.59 21.00 25.49
CA GLU A 23 24.77 22.45 25.75
C GLU A 23 25.17 22.75 27.19
N CYS A 24 25.07 21.77 28.08
CA CYS A 24 25.44 21.91 29.48
C CYS A 24 26.97 22.06 29.65
N ASP A 25 27.38 22.97 30.53
CA ASP A 25 28.77 23.13 30.96
C ASP A 25 29.15 22.03 31.97
N PRO A 26 30.08 21.11 31.66
CA PRO A 26 30.48 20.07 32.60
C PRO A 26 31.23 20.60 33.84
N HIS A 27 31.65 21.87 33.84
CA HIS A 27 32.45 22.48 34.90
C HIS A 27 31.80 23.70 35.57
N PHE A 28 30.46 23.77 35.60
CA PHE A 28 29.81 24.84 36.36
C PHE A 28 30.05 24.71 37.88
N ASP A 29 30.12 25.86 38.54
CA ASP A 29 30.29 25.98 39.99
C ASP A 29 28.94 25.86 40.69
N ILE A 30 28.82 24.82 41.52
CA ILE A 30 27.60 24.46 42.23
C ILE A 30 27.28 25.53 43.28
N GLU A 31 28.28 26.09 43.96
CA GLU A 31 28.06 27.08 45.02
C GLU A 31 27.62 28.42 44.44
N ALA A 32 28.21 28.84 43.32
CA ALA A 32 27.80 30.04 42.62
C ALA A 32 26.36 29.93 42.09
N ARG A 33 25.98 28.78 41.51
CA ARG A 33 24.62 28.55 40.99
C ARG A 33 23.59 28.40 42.11
N LEU A 34 23.96 27.82 43.25
CA LEU A 34 23.10 27.77 44.44
C LEU A 34 22.78 29.16 44.98
N ASN A 35 23.79 30.04 45.06
CA ASN A 35 23.58 31.42 45.52
C ASN A 35 22.69 32.23 44.56
N GLU A 36 22.77 31.95 43.26
CA GLU A 36 21.91 32.56 42.24
C GLU A 36 20.45 32.06 42.37
N LEU A 37 20.23 30.76 42.53
CA LEU A 37 18.89 30.18 42.73
C LEU A 37 18.24 30.62 44.04
N GLU A 38 19.04 30.77 45.12
CA GLU A 38 18.59 31.31 46.40
C GLU A 38 18.16 32.77 46.26
N ALA A 39 18.92 33.59 45.51
CA ALA A 39 18.56 34.97 45.21
C ALA A 39 17.31 35.09 44.32
N GLU A 40 17.16 34.22 43.31
CA GLU A 40 15.97 34.16 42.44
C GLU A 40 14.71 33.74 43.20
N SER A 41 14.82 32.73 44.07
CA SER A 41 13.72 32.27 44.93
C SER A 41 13.24 33.39 45.86
N SER A 42 14.18 34.10 46.50
CA SER A 42 13.88 35.23 47.41
C SER A 42 13.28 36.46 46.71
N ALA A 43 13.47 36.60 45.39
CA ALA A 43 12.94 37.70 44.59
C ALA A 43 11.56 37.42 43.98
N SER A 44 11.11 36.16 43.97
CA SER A 44 9.83 35.74 43.36
C SER A 44 8.63 35.73 44.33
N ASP A 45 8.86 36.03 45.61
CA ASP A 45 7.84 36.04 46.67
C ASP A 45 6.72 37.10 46.49
N ASP A 46 6.78 37.96 45.46
CA ASP A 46 5.93 39.15 45.34
C ASP A 46 4.71 39.03 44.38
N ASP A 47 4.45 37.90 43.68
CA ASP A 47 3.32 37.85 42.72
C ASP A 47 2.43 36.58 42.68
N PHE A 48 2.72 35.47 43.38
CA PHE A 48 1.78 34.31 43.45
C PHE A 48 1.85 33.55 44.79
N ASP A 49 1.21 34.13 45.80
CA ASP A 49 1.12 33.63 47.18
C ASP A 49 0.05 32.51 47.34
N LEU A 50 0.36 31.30 46.85
CA LEU A 50 -0.45 30.09 47.10
C LEU A 50 0.39 28.86 47.47
N LEU A 51 1.71 29.01 47.63
CA LEU A 51 2.68 27.98 48.03
C LEU A 51 3.77 28.52 48.99
N ALA A 52 3.51 29.59 49.73
CA ALA A 52 4.49 30.33 50.54
C ALA A 52 4.90 29.66 51.87
N ASP A 53 5.08 28.34 51.89
CA ASP A 53 5.55 27.60 53.08
C ASP A 53 6.78 26.70 52.81
N ASP A 54 7.37 26.74 51.62
CA ASP A 54 8.62 26.01 51.34
C ASP A 54 9.81 26.98 51.33
N ASP A 55 10.45 27.13 52.49
CA ASP A 55 11.76 27.76 52.66
C ASP A 55 12.77 27.06 51.72
N PHE A 56 13.60 27.81 50.99
CA PHE A 56 14.48 27.25 49.95
C PHE A 56 15.43 26.20 50.53
N ASP A 57 15.18 24.92 50.25
CA ASP A 57 16.02 23.81 50.71
C ASP A 57 17.33 23.78 49.90
N ARG A 58 18.37 24.35 50.50
CA ARG A 58 19.73 24.40 49.94
C ARG A 58 20.36 23.03 49.78
N GLU A 59 20.02 22.04 50.62
CA GLU A 59 20.59 20.69 50.56
C GLU A 59 19.95 19.86 49.44
N ALA A 60 18.62 19.95 49.28
CA ALA A 60 17.90 19.35 48.17
C ALA A 60 18.34 19.95 46.81
N SER A 61 18.47 21.29 46.76
CA SER A 61 18.94 22.00 45.56
C SER A 61 20.39 21.64 45.21
N ARG A 62 21.27 21.47 46.21
CA ARG A 62 22.64 21.01 46.01
C ARG A 62 22.68 19.61 45.41
N THR A 63 21.90 18.68 45.96
CA THR A 63 21.82 17.30 45.47
C THR A 63 21.31 17.24 44.03
N SER A 64 20.32 18.07 43.69
CA SER A 64 19.82 18.22 42.32
C SER A 64 20.91 18.73 41.37
N LEU A 65 21.65 19.78 41.73
CA LEU A 65 22.74 20.32 40.91
C LEU A 65 23.91 19.35 40.75
N GLU A 66 24.26 18.60 41.80
CA GLU A 66 25.26 17.52 41.74
C GLU A 66 24.82 16.41 40.77
N SER A 67 23.54 16.04 40.80
CA SER A 67 22.98 15.05 39.86
C SER A 67 22.95 15.55 38.41
N GLN A 68 22.63 16.83 38.20
CA GLN A 68 22.65 17.48 36.88
C GLN A 68 24.07 17.54 36.32
N LYS A 69 25.06 17.88 37.16
CA LYS A 69 26.48 17.85 36.79
C LYS A 69 26.93 16.44 36.42
N ALA A 70 26.57 15.43 37.19
CA ALA A 70 26.90 14.04 36.90
C ALA A 70 26.28 13.56 35.57
N LEU A 71 25.02 13.91 35.30
CA LEU A 71 24.35 13.62 34.04
C LEU A 71 25.05 14.30 32.86
N CYS A 72 25.36 15.59 33.01
CA CYS A 72 26.06 16.38 31.99
C CYS A 72 27.43 15.80 31.63
N VAL A 73 28.24 15.41 32.63
CA VAL A 73 29.53 14.74 32.41
C VAL A 73 29.35 13.41 31.67
N SER A 74 28.35 12.61 32.06
CA SER A 74 28.03 11.35 31.39
C SER A 74 27.63 11.54 29.93
N GLU A 75 26.79 12.54 29.63
CA GLU A 75 26.37 12.86 28.25
C GLU A 75 27.55 13.32 27.38
N HIS A 76 28.45 14.15 27.92
CA HIS A 76 29.68 14.56 27.21
C HIS A 76 30.58 13.36 26.92
N GLN A 77 30.76 12.45 27.89
CA GLN A 77 31.55 11.22 27.69
C GLN A 77 30.94 10.32 26.61
N GLN A 78 29.62 10.09 26.65
CA GLN A 78 28.93 9.32 25.63
C GLN A 78 29.04 9.96 24.24
N ALA A 79 28.89 11.28 24.13
CA ALA A 79 29.05 12.01 22.88
C ALA A 79 30.48 11.88 22.31
N GLU A 80 31.50 11.96 23.15
CA GLU A 80 32.89 11.75 22.75
C GLU A 80 33.16 10.32 22.28
N ASP A 81 32.63 9.32 22.97
CA ASP A 81 32.83 7.92 22.63
C ASP A 81 32.14 7.54 21.32
N VAL A 82 30.94 8.07 21.07
CA VAL A 82 30.26 7.94 19.78
C VAL A 82 31.07 8.65 18.69
N ARG A 83 31.59 9.86 18.94
CA ARG A 83 32.43 10.59 17.96
C ARG A 83 33.67 9.82 17.54
N LYS A 84 34.35 9.15 18.48
CA LYS A 84 35.54 8.33 18.19
C LYS A 84 35.21 7.14 17.28
N LYS A 85 34.02 6.56 17.43
CA LYS A 85 33.56 5.40 16.63
C LYS A 85 33.09 5.78 15.21
N ILE A 86 32.81 7.06 14.93
CA ILE A 86 32.35 7.51 13.61
C ILE A 86 33.52 7.53 12.60
N THR A 87 33.63 6.46 11.82
CA THR A 87 34.56 6.35 10.68
C THR A 87 33.96 6.96 9.41
N PRO A 88 34.76 7.32 8.39
CA PRO A 88 34.24 7.80 7.10
C PRO A 88 33.31 6.78 6.41
N ALA A 89 33.53 5.47 6.62
CA ALA A 89 32.65 4.42 6.14
C ALA A 89 31.26 4.48 6.79
N VAL A 90 31.20 4.71 8.11
CA VAL A 90 29.93 4.91 8.84
C VAL A 90 29.20 6.15 8.35
N LYS A 91 29.92 7.27 8.11
CA LYS A 91 29.33 8.49 7.56
C LYS A 91 28.69 8.25 6.19
N ALA A 92 29.39 7.55 5.29
CA ALA A 92 28.86 7.22 3.97
C ALA A 92 27.63 6.30 4.05
N PHE A 93 27.67 5.27 4.91
CA PHE A 93 26.55 4.36 5.12
C PHE A 93 25.33 5.08 5.72
N ARG A 94 25.55 5.95 6.72
CA ARG A 94 24.51 6.81 7.31
C ARG A 94 23.83 7.69 6.27
N LEU A 95 24.60 8.26 5.35
CA LEU A 95 24.10 9.11 4.28
C LEU A 95 23.15 8.33 3.34
N ILE A 96 23.58 7.13 2.93
CA ILE A 96 22.77 6.23 2.11
C ILE A 96 21.52 5.79 2.86
N GLU A 97 21.66 5.40 4.13
CA GLU A 97 20.55 4.98 4.98
C GLU A 97 19.53 6.09 5.19
N HIS A 98 19.99 7.32 5.45
CA HIS A 98 19.11 8.47 5.63
C HIS A 98 18.34 8.80 4.35
N TYR A 99 19.00 8.79 3.19
CA TYR A 99 18.29 8.97 1.92
C TYR A 99 17.27 7.86 1.65
N LEU A 100 17.63 6.60 1.91
CA LEU A 100 16.72 5.47 1.72
C LEU A 100 15.55 5.53 2.71
N ALA A 101 15.80 5.92 3.95
CA ALA A 101 14.78 6.08 4.99
C ALA A 101 13.83 7.24 4.66
N GLN A 102 14.36 8.39 4.24
CA GLN A 102 13.56 9.53 3.78
C GLN A 102 12.71 9.15 2.56
N ALA A 103 13.28 8.45 1.57
CA ALA A 103 12.56 7.97 0.41
C ALA A 103 11.44 6.98 0.82
N SER A 104 11.70 6.08 1.77
CA SER A 104 10.70 5.16 2.30
C SER A 104 9.59 5.88 3.04
N ILE A 105 9.92 6.82 3.94
CA ILE A 105 8.94 7.59 4.70
C ILE A 105 8.07 8.43 3.75
N PHE A 106 8.68 9.04 2.73
CA PHE A 106 7.96 9.77 1.68
C PHE A 106 7.01 8.85 0.91
N ALA A 107 7.46 7.66 0.52
CA ALA A 107 6.63 6.68 -0.18
C ALA A 107 5.44 6.22 0.68
N THR A 108 5.66 5.95 1.97
CA THR A 108 4.60 5.58 2.92
C THR A 108 3.66 6.74 3.19
N ALA A 109 4.17 7.97 3.33
CA ALA A 109 3.34 9.16 3.54
C ALA A 109 2.43 9.45 2.33
N GLN A 110 2.93 9.19 1.12
CA GLN A 110 2.22 9.48 -0.13
C GLN A 110 1.49 8.25 -0.71
N GLN A 111 1.35 7.18 0.07
CA GLN A 111 0.82 5.90 -0.40
C GLN A 111 -0.59 6.02 -0.99
N GLN A 112 -1.46 6.79 -0.33
CA GLN A 112 -2.83 7.02 -0.79
C GLN A 112 -2.87 7.74 -2.15
N MET A 113 -1.98 8.72 -2.34
CA MET A 113 -1.89 9.50 -3.56
C MET A 113 -1.26 8.71 -4.71
N LEU A 114 -0.28 7.86 -4.42
CA LEU A 114 0.28 6.91 -5.39
C LEU A 114 -0.80 5.95 -5.89
N LEU A 115 -1.60 5.37 -4.98
CA LEU A 115 -2.72 4.51 -5.36
C LEU A 115 -3.76 5.29 -6.18
N LEU A 116 -4.07 6.52 -5.82
CA LEU A 116 -5.00 7.39 -6.56
C LEU A 116 -4.55 7.61 -8.00
N VAL A 117 -3.31 8.04 -8.19
CA VAL A 117 -2.75 8.27 -9.53
C VAL A 117 -2.73 6.96 -10.32
N LEU A 118 -2.22 5.88 -9.73
CA LEU A 118 -2.15 4.57 -10.37
C LEU A 118 -3.54 4.07 -10.79
N LEU A 119 -4.52 4.14 -9.89
CA LEU A 119 -5.89 3.67 -10.14
C LEU A 119 -6.54 4.46 -11.27
N PHE A 120 -6.51 5.79 -11.22
CA PHE A 120 -7.19 6.61 -12.23
C PHE A 120 -6.49 6.58 -13.59
N VAL A 121 -5.15 6.52 -13.64
CA VAL A 121 -4.40 6.34 -14.90
C VAL A 121 -4.71 4.97 -15.50
N ALA A 122 -4.64 3.90 -14.71
CA ALA A 122 -4.96 2.54 -15.18
C ALA A 122 -6.42 2.43 -15.62
N ALA A 123 -7.36 3.01 -14.86
CA ALA A 123 -8.77 3.05 -15.22
C ALA A 123 -9.02 3.84 -16.51
N ALA A 124 -8.34 4.97 -16.71
CA ALA A 124 -8.45 5.77 -17.92
C ALA A 124 -7.96 4.99 -19.15
N VAL A 125 -6.75 4.40 -19.08
CA VAL A 125 -6.18 3.59 -20.17
C VAL A 125 -7.07 2.37 -20.47
N THR A 126 -7.46 1.62 -19.44
CA THR A 126 -8.31 0.43 -19.61
C THR A 126 -9.68 0.77 -20.19
N THR A 127 -10.22 1.94 -19.83
CA THR A 127 -11.44 2.45 -20.42
C THR A 127 -11.20 2.77 -21.89
N LEU A 128 -10.18 3.56 -22.24
CA LEU A 128 -9.83 3.94 -23.62
C LEU A 128 -9.61 2.73 -24.53
N GLU A 129 -8.87 1.72 -24.07
CA GLU A 129 -8.59 0.50 -24.83
C GLU A 129 -9.74 -0.52 -24.76
N LYS A 130 -10.78 -0.26 -23.97
CA LYS A 130 -11.97 -1.12 -23.81
C LYS A 130 -11.66 -2.53 -23.27
N HIS A 131 -10.54 -2.70 -22.55
CA HIS A 131 -10.03 -3.97 -22.00
C HIS A 131 -10.49 -4.30 -20.58
N HIS A 132 -11.60 -3.71 -20.13
CA HIS A 132 -12.19 -4.06 -18.84
C HIS A 132 -12.59 -5.53 -18.76
N ILE A 133 -12.45 -6.12 -17.57
CA ILE A 133 -12.83 -7.51 -17.30
C ILE A 133 -14.37 -7.62 -17.30
N ALA A 134 -14.90 -8.41 -18.23
CA ALA A 134 -16.31 -8.74 -18.36
C ALA A 134 -16.49 -10.24 -18.62
N PHE A 135 -17.68 -10.79 -18.37
CA PHE A 135 -17.95 -12.21 -18.60
C PHE A 135 -17.94 -12.59 -20.08
N ARG A 136 -18.21 -11.62 -20.97
CA ARG A 136 -18.25 -11.82 -22.41
C ARG A 136 -17.61 -10.63 -23.14
N PRO A 137 -16.83 -10.85 -24.21
CA PRO A 137 -16.33 -9.76 -25.04
C PRO A 137 -17.47 -9.06 -25.81
N LYS A 138 -17.29 -7.76 -26.07
CA LYS A 138 -18.22 -6.93 -26.85
C LYS A 138 -18.04 -7.21 -28.35
N ILE A 139 -19.07 -7.75 -29.00
CA ILE A 139 -19.03 -8.10 -30.43
C ILE A 139 -20.09 -7.32 -31.20
N SER A 140 -21.34 -7.33 -30.70
CA SER A 140 -22.46 -6.70 -31.38
C SER A 140 -22.63 -5.23 -31.01
N ARG A 141 -23.31 -4.45 -31.87
CA ARG A 141 -23.61 -3.03 -31.59
C ARG A 141 -24.39 -2.84 -30.29
N LEU A 142 -25.33 -3.72 -29.99
CA LEU A 142 -26.12 -3.68 -28.75
C LEU A 142 -25.21 -3.93 -27.53
N ASP A 143 -24.25 -4.86 -27.61
CA ASP A 143 -23.26 -5.10 -26.55
C ASP A 143 -22.47 -3.82 -26.23
N TYR A 144 -21.99 -3.10 -27.26
CA TYR A 144 -21.28 -1.83 -27.09
C TYR A 144 -22.18 -0.76 -26.46
N GLN A 145 -23.40 -0.57 -26.97
CA GLN A 145 -24.32 0.46 -26.47
C GLN A 145 -24.69 0.23 -25.00
N VAL A 146 -25.08 -0.99 -24.63
CA VAL A 146 -25.45 -1.31 -23.25
C VAL A 146 -24.22 -1.17 -22.33
N SER A 147 -23.09 -1.77 -22.71
CA SER A 147 -21.87 -1.71 -21.88
C SER A 147 -21.39 -0.27 -21.65
N LEU A 148 -21.33 0.54 -22.70
CA LEU A 148 -20.85 1.93 -22.60
C LEU A 148 -21.85 2.83 -21.87
N SER A 149 -23.15 2.61 -22.07
CA SER A 149 -24.18 3.38 -21.35
C SER A 149 -24.15 3.09 -19.85
N LEU A 150 -24.04 1.82 -19.45
CA LEU A 150 -23.91 1.46 -18.03
C LEU A 150 -22.60 1.96 -17.43
N GLN A 151 -21.51 1.96 -18.21
CA GLN A 151 -20.23 2.50 -17.76
C GLN A 151 -20.27 4.01 -17.55
N LEU A 152 -20.90 4.76 -18.46
CA LEU A 152 -21.16 6.18 -18.28
C LEU A 152 -22.04 6.44 -17.06
N LEU A 153 -23.11 5.66 -16.87
CA LEU A 153 -24.01 5.81 -15.73
C LEU A 153 -23.28 5.55 -14.40
N ALA A 154 -22.46 4.49 -14.32
CA ALA A 154 -21.68 4.17 -13.13
C ALA A 154 -20.66 5.27 -12.79
N ASN A 155 -19.83 5.66 -13.77
CA ASN A 155 -18.82 6.70 -13.57
C ASN A 155 -19.46 8.08 -13.32
N GLY A 156 -20.62 8.37 -13.92
CA GLY A 156 -21.39 9.59 -13.70
C GLY A 156 -21.97 9.67 -12.29
N LEU A 157 -22.55 8.58 -11.78
CA LEU A 157 -23.02 8.50 -10.39
C LEU A 157 -21.86 8.64 -9.39
N LEU A 158 -20.71 8.03 -9.69
CA LEU A 158 -19.52 8.22 -8.87
C LEU A 158 -19.06 9.68 -8.87
N ALA A 159 -18.93 10.31 -10.04
CA ALA A 159 -18.53 11.71 -10.16
C ALA A 159 -19.50 12.65 -9.43
N PHE A 160 -20.81 12.45 -9.60
CA PHE A 160 -21.82 13.22 -8.88
C PHE A 160 -21.71 13.06 -7.36
N SER A 161 -21.56 11.81 -6.88
CA SER A 161 -21.37 11.53 -5.46
C SER A 161 -20.15 12.22 -4.88
N VAL A 162 -19.04 12.21 -5.63
CA VAL A 162 -17.76 12.78 -5.19
C VAL A 162 -17.82 14.30 -5.14
N TRP A 163 -18.51 14.95 -6.09
CA TRP A 163 -18.72 16.40 -6.04
C TRP A 163 -19.51 16.81 -4.79
N LEU A 164 -20.60 16.10 -4.47
CA LEU A 164 -21.36 16.34 -3.24
C LEU A 164 -20.51 16.11 -1.99
N PHE A 165 -19.74 15.03 -1.97
CA PHE A 165 -18.85 14.74 -0.85
C PHE A 165 -17.77 15.81 -0.66
N ARG A 166 -17.19 16.31 -1.76
CA ARG A 166 -16.22 17.40 -1.74
C ARG A 166 -16.80 18.68 -1.16
N ASP A 167 -18.00 19.08 -1.59
CA ASP A 167 -18.65 20.29 -1.08
C ASP A 167 -18.98 20.16 0.42
N ILE A 168 -19.40 18.98 0.88
CA ILE A 168 -19.65 18.72 2.30
C ILE A 168 -18.34 18.79 3.10
N ALA A 169 -17.26 18.18 2.59
CA ALA A 169 -15.97 18.10 3.29
C ALA A 169 -15.19 19.43 3.32
N LEU A 170 -15.35 20.29 2.31
CA LEU A 170 -14.68 21.61 2.27
C LEU A 170 -15.45 22.68 3.05
N ASN A 171 -16.77 22.55 3.17
CA ASN A 171 -17.61 23.50 3.92
C ASN A 171 -17.78 23.13 5.41
N SER A 172 -17.37 21.92 5.82
CA SER A 172 -17.41 21.52 7.23
C SER A 172 -16.33 22.22 8.05
N SER A 173 -16.68 22.63 9.29
CA SER A 173 -15.77 23.29 10.25
C SER A 173 -14.64 22.40 10.78
N ILE A 174 -14.67 21.11 10.46
CA ILE A 174 -13.62 20.14 10.79
C ILE A 174 -12.68 20.07 9.59
N GLN A 175 -11.41 20.44 9.78
CA GLN A 175 -10.39 20.34 8.74
C GLN A 175 -10.39 18.92 8.15
N ALA A 176 -10.70 18.80 6.85
CA ALA A 176 -10.57 17.54 6.14
C ALA A 176 -9.10 17.08 6.23
N ALA A 177 -8.87 15.88 6.77
CA ALA A 177 -7.51 15.37 7.04
C ALA A 177 -6.62 15.35 5.78
N HIS A 178 -7.20 15.12 4.59
CA HIS A 178 -6.47 15.07 3.31
C HIS A 178 -7.24 15.76 2.16
N PRO A 179 -7.19 17.09 2.04
CA PRO A 179 -7.93 17.82 0.98
C PRO A 179 -7.42 17.51 -0.42
N LEU A 180 -6.13 17.17 -0.56
CA LEU A 180 -5.52 16.76 -1.84
C LEU A 180 -6.12 15.46 -2.37
N LEU A 181 -6.40 14.50 -1.49
CA LEU A 181 -6.97 13.22 -1.87
C LEU A 181 -8.40 13.39 -2.39
N ILE A 182 -9.24 14.16 -1.67
CA ILE A 182 -10.61 14.45 -2.07
C ILE A 182 -10.63 15.12 -3.45
N ASN A 183 -9.83 16.17 -3.65
CA ASN A 183 -9.71 16.85 -4.94
C ASN A 183 -9.21 15.91 -6.04
N GLY A 184 -8.25 15.03 -5.73
CA GLY A 184 -7.74 14.02 -6.67
C GLY A 184 -8.83 13.04 -7.11
N ILE A 185 -9.65 12.55 -6.19
CA ILE A 185 -10.78 11.65 -6.51
C ILE A 185 -11.82 12.39 -7.36
N THR A 186 -12.11 13.66 -7.03
CA THR A 186 -13.02 14.50 -7.83
C THR A 186 -12.52 14.64 -9.27
N LEU A 187 -11.25 14.97 -9.44
CA LEU A 187 -10.64 15.12 -10.76
C LEU A 187 -10.66 13.79 -11.51
N GLY A 188 -10.21 12.70 -10.89
CA GLY A 188 -10.14 11.38 -11.52
C GLY A 188 -11.51 10.83 -11.93
N SER A 189 -12.50 10.90 -11.04
CA SER A 189 -13.87 10.43 -11.32
C SER A 189 -14.55 11.24 -12.43
N THR A 190 -14.33 12.56 -12.42
CA THR A 190 -14.82 13.46 -13.47
C THR A 190 -14.20 13.13 -14.83
N VAL A 191 -12.88 12.92 -14.88
CA VAL A 191 -12.18 12.52 -16.12
C VAL A 191 -12.71 11.17 -16.64
N LEU A 192 -12.91 10.17 -15.78
CA LEU A 192 -13.47 8.88 -16.19
C LEU A 192 -14.89 9.00 -16.73
N ALA A 193 -15.73 9.85 -16.12
CA ALA A 193 -17.07 10.13 -16.62
C ALA A 193 -17.03 10.75 -18.03
N PHE A 194 -16.14 11.72 -18.25
CA PHE A 194 -15.94 12.32 -19.58
C PHE A 194 -15.40 11.34 -20.62
N ILE A 195 -14.42 10.49 -20.27
CA ILE A 195 -13.92 9.44 -21.17
C ILE A 195 -15.05 8.48 -21.55
N SER A 196 -15.88 8.08 -20.57
CA SER A 196 -17.02 7.18 -20.80
C SER A 196 -18.07 7.83 -21.71
N LEU A 197 -18.30 9.14 -21.54
CA LEU A 197 -19.20 9.91 -22.39
C LEU A 197 -18.67 9.98 -23.83
N TYR A 198 -17.39 10.28 -24.00
CA TYR A 198 -16.73 10.29 -25.31
C TYR A 198 -16.83 8.94 -26.03
N GLN A 199 -16.66 7.84 -25.30
CA GLN A 199 -16.76 6.50 -25.87
C GLN A 199 -18.16 6.11 -26.32
N LEU A 200 -19.20 6.61 -25.64
CA LEU A 200 -20.57 6.37 -26.06
C LEU A 200 -20.83 6.87 -27.49
N PHE A 201 -20.14 7.94 -27.90
CA PHE A 201 -20.19 8.46 -29.28
C PHE A 201 -19.23 7.76 -30.24
N THR A 202 -18.24 7.01 -29.73
CA THR A 202 -17.16 6.39 -30.52
C THR A 202 -17.32 4.86 -30.59
N ILE A 203 -18.48 4.43 -31.10
CA ILE A 203 -18.80 3.01 -31.31
C ILE A 203 -18.10 2.53 -32.60
N PRO A 204 -17.38 1.38 -32.58
CA PRO A 204 -16.73 0.85 -33.77
C PRO A 204 -17.74 0.56 -34.89
N LYS A 205 -17.41 1.00 -36.12
CA LYS A 205 -18.28 0.79 -37.30
C LYS A 205 -18.34 -0.69 -37.71
N ASP A 206 -17.28 -1.44 -37.38
CA ASP A 206 -17.11 -2.88 -37.68
C ASP A 206 -17.92 -3.80 -36.74
N ALA A 207 -18.69 -3.24 -35.80
CA ALA A 207 -19.50 -4.04 -34.89
C ALA A 207 -20.70 -4.70 -35.61
N GLU A 208 -20.89 -5.99 -35.37
CA GLU A 208 -21.96 -6.78 -35.97
C GLU A 208 -23.35 -6.19 -35.62
N PRO A 209 -24.24 -5.99 -36.61
CA PRO A 209 -25.60 -5.51 -36.37
C PRO A 209 -26.44 -6.60 -35.69
N GLY A 210 -27.05 -6.28 -34.56
CA GLY A 210 -27.91 -7.19 -33.80
C GLY A 210 -27.53 -7.29 -32.32
N GLY A 211 -28.04 -8.33 -31.66
CA GLY A 211 -27.77 -8.64 -30.25
C GLY A 211 -29.04 -8.83 -29.42
N THR A 212 -28.89 -9.44 -28.24
CA THR A 212 -29.95 -9.62 -27.25
C THR A 212 -29.55 -8.89 -25.97
N ILE A 213 -30.48 -8.18 -25.33
CA ILE A 213 -30.23 -7.38 -24.13
C ILE A 213 -29.56 -8.20 -23.02
N VAL A 214 -30.04 -9.43 -22.77
CA VAL A 214 -29.46 -10.32 -21.74
C VAL A 214 -27.99 -10.61 -22.04
N ARG A 215 -27.66 -10.93 -23.29
CA ARG A 215 -26.29 -11.24 -23.70
C ARG A 215 -25.37 -10.00 -23.69
N ALA A 216 -25.95 -8.82 -23.87
CA ALA A 216 -25.26 -7.54 -23.76
C ALA A 216 -24.98 -7.17 -22.30
N LEU A 217 -25.85 -7.51 -21.35
CA LEU A 217 -25.60 -7.30 -19.93
C LEU A 217 -24.36 -8.08 -19.44
N LEU A 218 -24.12 -9.27 -19.99
CA LEU A 218 -22.90 -10.05 -19.69
C LEU A 218 -21.60 -9.41 -20.23
N SER A 219 -21.71 -8.44 -21.14
CA SER A 219 -20.55 -7.71 -21.68
C SER A 219 -20.18 -6.46 -20.88
N VAL A 220 -20.98 -6.11 -19.87
CA VAL A 220 -20.75 -4.97 -18.98
C VAL A 220 -19.55 -5.29 -18.06
N PRO A 221 -18.60 -4.35 -17.88
CA PRO A 221 -17.51 -4.50 -16.93
C PRO A 221 -17.99 -4.86 -15.52
N LEU A 222 -17.30 -5.79 -14.87
CA LEU A 222 -17.65 -6.23 -13.52
C LEU A 222 -17.70 -5.09 -12.51
N TYR A 223 -16.75 -4.15 -12.61
CA TYR A 223 -16.70 -3.00 -11.71
C TYR A 223 -17.94 -2.11 -11.88
N CYS A 224 -18.46 -1.95 -13.10
CA CYS A 224 -19.68 -1.18 -13.35
C CYS A 224 -20.88 -1.86 -12.68
N ILE A 225 -21.02 -3.19 -12.82
CA ILE A 225 -22.13 -3.92 -12.20
C ILE A 225 -22.09 -3.73 -10.68
N ALA A 226 -20.92 -3.93 -10.05
CA ALA A 226 -20.75 -3.75 -8.61
C ALA A 226 -21.03 -2.30 -8.18
N MET A 227 -20.49 -1.32 -8.90
CA MET A 227 -20.68 0.10 -8.62
C MET A 227 -22.15 0.52 -8.77
N LEU A 228 -22.88 0.01 -9.76
CA LEU A 228 -24.29 0.33 -9.97
C LEU A 228 -25.19 -0.29 -8.89
N ILE A 229 -24.94 -1.54 -8.50
CA ILE A 229 -25.65 -2.17 -7.38
C ILE A 229 -25.43 -1.35 -6.10
N PHE A 230 -24.18 -0.98 -5.84
CA PHE A 230 -23.83 -0.21 -4.65
C PHE A 230 -24.39 1.21 -4.68
N ALA A 231 -24.34 1.88 -5.84
CA ALA A 231 -24.95 3.18 -6.05
C ALA A 231 -26.47 3.13 -5.80
N PHE A 232 -27.16 2.09 -6.28
CA PHE A 232 -28.59 1.90 -6.04
C PHE A 232 -28.90 1.79 -4.54
N VAL A 233 -28.14 0.99 -3.78
CA VAL A 233 -28.32 0.86 -2.33
C VAL A 233 -28.11 2.20 -1.63
N VAL A 234 -27.05 2.93 -1.97
CA VAL A 234 -26.71 4.16 -1.26
C VAL A 234 -27.62 5.33 -1.63
N TYR A 235 -27.99 5.47 -2.91
CA TYR A 235 -28.83 6.56 -3.39
C TYR A 235 -30.30 6.34 -3.05
N VAL A 236 -30.82 5.14 -3.32
CA VAL A 236 -32.26 4.85 -3.22
C VAL A 236 -32.63 4.33 -1.84
N VAL A 237 -31.91 3.34 -1.32
CA VAL A 237 -32.28 2.68 -0.05
C VAL A 237 -31.86 3.53 1.16
N ARG A 238 -30.66 4.10 1.12
CA ARG A 238 -30.11 4.90 2.23
C ARG A 238 -30.40 6.41 2.10
N GLY A 239 -30.75 6.90 0.92
CA GLY A 239 -31.04 8.33 0.70
C GLY A 239 -29.84 9.27 0.86
N HIS A 240 -28.61 8.74 0.79
CA HIS A 240 -27.38 9.52 1.02
C HIS A 240 -26.53 9.56 -0.26
N PRO A 241 -26.72 10.56 -1.15
CA PRO A 241 -26.06 10.59 -2.44
C PRO A 241 -24.53 10.73 -2.36
N SER A 242 -23.98 11.24 -1.25
CA SER A 242 -22.53 11.29 -0.98
C SER A 242 -21.94 9.95 -0.50
N GLY A 243 -22.77 8.98 -0.10
CA GLY A 243 -22.28 7.74 0.50
C GLY A 243 -21.38 6.93 -0.45
N LEU A 244 -21.67 6.92 -1.75
CA LEU A 244 -20.87 6.19 -2.75
C LEU A 244 -19.43 6.73 -2.75
N ALA A 245 -19.26 8.05 -2.68
CA ALA A 245 -17.96 8.70 -2.55
C ALA A 245 -17.29 8.48 -1.20
N ILE A 246 -18.04 8.44 -0.09
CA ILE A 246 -17.48 8.17 1.25
C ILE A 246 -16.84 6.78 1.29
N TYR A 247 -17.55 5.75 0.81
CA TYR A 247 -16.99 4.39 0.76
C TYR A 247 -15.87 4.27 -0.27
N PHE A 248 -15.96 4.98 -1.40
CA PHE A 248 -14.86 5.05 -2.36
C PHE A 248 -13.64 5.78 -1.79
N ASN A 249 -13.82 6.75 -0.90
CA ASN A 249 -12.74 7.43 -0.19
C ASN A 249 -12.08 6.49 0.83
N ALA A 250 -12.88 5.74 1.59
CA ALA A 250 -12.40 4.73 2.54
C ALA A 250 -11.54 3.63 1.86
N PHE A 251 -11.76 3.36 0.57
CA PHE A 251 -10.89 2.47 -0.21
C PHE A 251 -9.41 2.93 -0.19
N PHE A 252 -9.14 4.23 -0.18
CA PHE A 252 -7.77 4.76 -0.17
C PHE A 252 -7.12 4.73 1.21
N GLU A 253 -7.89 4.63 2.30
CA GLU A 253 -7.36 4.46 3.65
C GLU A 253 -6.60 3.12 3.78
N HIS A 254 -7.04 2.10 3.04
CA HIS A 254 -6.36 0.80 2.94
C HIS A 254 -5.39 0.71 1.74
N SER A 255 -4.84 1.83 1.28
CA SER A 255 -3.92 1.86 0.13
C SER A 255 -2.68 0.98 0.27
N GLY A 256 -2.26 0.74 1.52
CA GLY A 256 -1.42 -0.37 2.00
C GLY A 256 -1.47 -1.62 1.15
N THR A 257 -2.56 -2.35 1.38
CA THR A 257 -2.79 -3.70 0.88
C THR A 257 -3.01 -3.73 -0.63
N TYR A 258 -3.64 -2.69 -1.19
CA TYR A 258 -3.89 -2.63 -2.63
C TYR A 258 -2.62 -2.43 -3.45
N LEU A 259 -1.68 -1.62 -2.97
CA LEU A 259 -0.37 -1.47 -3.62
C LEU A 259 0.45 -2.76 -3.51
N ASP A 260 0.40 -3.46 -2.37
CA ASP A 260 1.04 -4.76 -2.23
C ASP A 260 0.49 -5.77 -3.25
N VAL A 261 -0.84 -5.86 -3.39
CA VAL A 261 -1.48 -6.72 -4.39
C VAL A 261 -1.07 -6.35 -5.81
N ALA A 262 -0.99 -5.05 -6.13
CA ALA A 262 -0.53 -4.58 -7.44
C ALA A 262 0.93 -4.96 -7.68
N LEU A 263 1.81 -4.82 -6.68
CA LEU A 263 3.21 -5.20 -6.75
C LEU A 263 3.37 -6.71 -6.94
N TYR A 264 2.56 -7.52 -6.24
CA TYR A 264 2.52 -8.97 -6.43
C TYR A 264 2.07 -9.36 -7.85
N LEU A 265 1.03 -8.71 -8.38
CA LEU A 265 0.60 -8.93 -9.77
C LEU A 265 1.70 -8.56 -10.77
N TRP A 266 2.37 -7.44 -10.54
CA TRP A 266 3.49 -6.99 -11.37
C TRP A 266 4.67 -7.98 -11.32
N ALA A 267 5.06 -8.43 -10.13
CA ALA A 267 6.09 -9.45 -9.95
C ALA A 267 5.71 -10.77 -10.65
N GLY A 268 4.43 -11.17 -10.58
CA GLY A 268 3.91 -12.32 -11.32
C GLY A 268 4.01 -12.14 -12.84
N MET A 269 3.68 -10.95 -13.36
CA MET A 269 3.81 -10.63 -14.78
C MET A 269 5.27 -10.61 -15.24
N LEU A 270 6.19 -10.11 -14.41
CA LEU A 270 7.64 -10.20 -14.66
C LEU A 270 8.10 -11.67 -14.68
N LEU A 271 7.66 -12.48 -13.70
CA LEU A 271 7.98 -13.91 -13.66
C LEU A 271 7.52 -14.62 -14.94
N LYS A 272 6.32 -14.31 -15.43
CA LYS A 272 5.82 -14.80 -16.72
C LYS A 272 6.73 -14.38 -17.89
N GLN A 273 7.17 -13.12 -17.94
CA GLN A 273 8.04 -12.61 -19.01
C GLN A 273 9.44 -13.23 -18.99
N THR A 274 9.98 -13.55 -17.81
CA THR A 274 11.32 -14.18 -17.68
C THR A 274 11.39 -15.62 -18.17
N GLN A 275 10.26 -16.23 -18.58
CA GLN A 275 10.15 -17.63 -19.03
C GLN A 275 10.70 -18.65 -18.02
N LEU A 276 10.85 -18.26 -16.74
CA LEU A 276 11.34 -19.15 -15.69
C LEU A 276 10.42 -20.37 -15.51
N GLY A 277 9.10 -20.17 -15.63
CA GLY A 277 8.13 -21.26 -15.59
C GLY A 277 8.41 -22.30 -16.69
N GLU A 278 8.58 -21.87 -17.94
CA GLU A 278 8.88 -22.77 -19.07
C GLU A 278 10.19 -23.54 -18.85
N ARG A 279 11.22 -22.87 -18.31
CA ARG A 279 12.50 -23.53 -18.00
C ARG A 279 12.38 -24.58 -16.91
N VAL A 280 11.61 -24.32 -15.85
CA VAL A 280 11.34 -25.31 -14.80
C VAL A 280 10.61 -26.51 -15.38
N PHE A 281 9.63 -26.31 -16.26
CA PHE A 281 8.94 -27.41 -16.94
C PHE A 281 9.86 -28.18 -17.90
N SER A 282 10.80 -27.51 -18.55
CA SER A 282 11.79 -28.16 -19.43
C SER A 282 12.76 -29.10 -18.72
N LEU A 283 12.91 -28.99 -17.39
CA LEU A 283 13.67 -29.97 -16.60
C LEU A 283 12.95 -31.32 -16.52
N PHE A 284 11.62 -31.33 -16.64
CA PHE A 284 10.79 -32.53 -16.54
C PHE A 284 10.41 -33.12 -17.91
N THR A 285 10.50 -32.36 -19.00
CA THR A 285 10.27 -32.86 -20.36
C THR A 285 11.17 -34.03 -20.80
N PRO A 286 12.46 -34.15 -20.43
CA PRO A 286 13.29 -35.29 -20.86
C PRO A 286 12.85 -36.64 -20.28
N TRP A 287 12.08 -36.65 -19.18
CA TRP A 287 11.64 -37.88 -18.52
C TRP A 287 10.46 -38.59 -19.21
N LYS A 288 9.93 -38.04 -20.32
CA LYS A 288 8.81 -38.61 -21.10
C LYS A 288 7.65 -39.12 -20.21
N LEU A 289 7.31 -38.34 -19.18
CA LEU A 289 6.30 -38.75 -18.20
C LEU A 289 4.89 -38.81 -18.84
N PRO A 290 4.03 -39.74 -18.42
CA PRO A 290 2.61 -39.72 -18.73
C PRO A 290 1.98 -38.37 -18.38
N ALA A 291 1.04 -37.91 -19.19
CA ALA A 291 0.40 -36.60 -19.02
C ALA A 291 -0.23 -36.38 -17.64
N GLU A 292 -0.71 -37.44 -16.99
CA GLU A 292 -1.31 -37.41 -15.65
C GLU A 292 -0.27 -37.12 -14.54
N ILE A 293 0.92 -37.71 -14.66
CA ILE A 293 2.01 -37.49 -13.69
C ILE A 293 2.57 -36.07 -13.87
N LEU A 294 2.70 -35.61 -15.12
CA LEU A 294 3.14 -34.23 -15.39
C LEU A 294 2.14 -33.20 -14.83
N ALA A 295 0.83 -33.48 -14.93
CA ALA A 295 -0.20 -32.64 -14.34
C ALA A 295 -0.08 -32.57 -12.81
N PHE A 296 0.18 -33.71 -12.15
CA PHE A 296 0.43 -33.73 -10.71
C PHE A 296 1.68 -32.93 -10.32
N VAL A 297 2.80 -33.12 -11.03
CA VAL A 297 4.04 -32.37 -10.81
C VAL A 297 3.81 -30.87 -11.02
N ALA A 298 3.08 -30.48 -12.07
CA ALA A 298 2.74 -29.08 -12.34
C ALA A 298 1.94 -28.45 -11.19
N VAL A 299 0.98 -29.19 -10.61
CA VAL A 299 0.22 -28.76 -9.43
C VAL A 299 1.16 -28.56 -8.25
N VAL A 300 2.02 -29.53 -7.94
CA VAL A 300 2.96 -29.43 -6.80
C VAL A 300 3.93 -28.25 -6.95
N VAL A 301 4.53 -28.09 -8.14
CA VAL A 301 5.47 -26.99 -8.42
C VAL A 301 4.80 -25.62 -8.27
N MET A 302 3.54 -25.49 -8.70
CA MET A 302 2.76 -24.27 -8.56
C MET A 302 2.23 -24.05 -7.13
N ALA A 303 1.99 -25.14 -6.41
CA ALA A 303 1.43 -25.12 -5.06
C ALA A 303 2.45 -24.64 -4.01
N VAL A 304 3.76 -24.85 -4.23
CA VAL A 304 4.81 -24.42 -3.29
C VAL A 304 4.87 -22.89 -3.15
N PRO A 305 5.06 -22.09 -4.21
CA PRO A 305 5.07 -20.63 -4.09
C PRO A 305 3.74 -20.06 -3.59
N THR A 306 2.60 -20.67 -3.97
CA THR A 306 1.28 -20.24 -3.49
C THR A 306 1.11 -20.50 -2.00
N ALA A 307 1.64 -21.61 -1.47
CA ALA A 307 1.56 -21.94 -0.05
C ALA A 307 2.41 -21.00 0.84
N TYR A 308 3.52 -20.47 0.34
CA TYR A 308 4.36 -19.53 1.09
C TYR A 308 3.88 -18.08 1.01
N THR A 309 3.30 -17.67 -0.11
CA THR A 309 2.90 -16.28 -0.35
C THR A 309 1.44 -16.01 -0.01
N GLY A 310 0.59 -17.05 0.07
CA GLY A 310 -0.87 -16.90 0.18
C GLY A 310 -1.54 -16.27 -1.04
N ALA A 311 -0.77 -15.98 -2.10
CA ALA A 311 -1.22 -15.26 -3.29
C ALA A 311 -1.71 -16.21 -4.40
N SER A 312 -2.69 -17.06 -4.06
CA SER A 312 -3.27 -18.08 -4.96
C SER A 312 -3.68 -17.51 -6.33
N SER A 313 -4.53 -16.48 -6.33
CA SER A 313 -5.08 -15.88 -7.55
C SER A 313 -4.01 -15.26 -8.45
N ILE A 314 -2.98 -14.65 -7.85
CA ILE A 314 -1.92 -13.95 -8.56
C ILE A 314 -1.01 -14.93 -9.29
N ILE A 315 -0.67 -16.05 -8.64
CA ILE A 315 0.18 -17.09 -9.25
C ILE A 315 -0.56 -17.80 -10.39
N ILE A 316 -1.89 -18.01 -10.30
CA ILE A 316 -2.68 -18.50 -11.43
C ILE A 316 -2.64 -17.49 -12.59
N LEU A 317 -2.85 -16.21 -12.32
CA LEU A 317 -2.83 -15.18 -13.37
C LEU A 317 -1.46 -15.10 -14.07
N ALA A 318 -0.38 -15.22 -13.29
CA ALA A 318 0.99 -15.16 -13.79
C ALA A 318 1.40 -16.43 -14.56
N MET A 319 1.28 -17.60 -13.93
CA MET A 319 1.84 -18.86 -14.41
C MET A 319 0.80 -19.85 -14.97
N GLY A 320 -0.50 -19.59 -14.80
CA GLY A 320 -1.55 -20.51 -15.25
C GLY A 320 -1.55 -20.73 -16.76
N VAL A 321 -1.28 -19.69 -17.55
CA VAL A 321 -1.14 -19.82 -19.02
C VAL A 321 0.08 -20.67 -19.39
N VAL A 322 1.19 -20.52 -18.66
CA VAL A 322 2.41 -21.31 -18.88
C VAL A 322 2.12 -22.79 -18.62
N VAL A 323 1.55 -23.11 -17.45
CA VAL A 323 1.15 -24.49 -17.09
C VAL A 323 0.20 -25.08 -18.13
N TYR A 324 -0.84 -24.34 -18.51
CA TYR A 324 -1.78 -24.80 -19.53
C TYR A 324 -1.07 -25.09 -20.87
N SER A 325 -0.18 -24.20 -21.31
CA SER A 325 0.52 -24.33 -22.58
C SER A 325 1.49 -25.51 -22.58
N GLU A 326 2.23 -25.74 -21.48
CA GLU A 326 3.17 -26.85 -21.35
C GLU A 326 2.45 -28.19 -21.30
N LEU A 327 1.35 -28.30 -20.54
CA LEU A 327 0.52 -29.51 -20.55
C LEU A 327 -0.04 -29.81 -21.94
N ARG A 328 -0.43 -28.77 -22.70
CA ARG A 328 -0.90 -28.93 -24.09
C ARG A 328 0.21 -29.34 -25.05
N LYS A 329 1.44 -28.84 -24.89
CA LYS A 329 2.61 -29.24 -25.69
C LYS A 329 2.93 -30.74 -25.54
N VAL A 330 2.71 -31.30 -24.35
CA VAL A 330 2.93 -32.73 -24.06
C VAL A 330 1.76 -33.62 -24.50
N GLY A 331 0.73 -33.05 -25.15
CA GLY A 331 -0.41 -33.82 -25.70
C GLY A 331 -1.58 -34.03 -24.74
N THR A 332 -1.62 -33.30 -23.61
CA THR A 332 -2.71 -33.41 -22.63
C THR A 332 -4.06 -32.97 -23.21
N ARG A 333 -5.14 -33.67 -22.83
CA ARG A 333 -6.53 -33.29 -23.17
C ARG A 333 -6.83 -31.88 -22.66
N ARG A 334 -7.57 -31.08 -23.44
CA ARG A 334 -7.90 -29.69 -23.08
C ARG A 334 -8.58 -29.57 -21.72
N GLN A 335 -9.50 -30.49 -21.41
CA GLN A 335 -10.20 -30.52 -20.12
C GLN A 335 -9.25 -30.82 -18.95
N LEU A 336 -8.32 -31.77 -19.11
CA LEU A 336 -7.34 -32.08 -18.06
C LEU A 336 -6.40 -30.90 -17.84
N ALA A 337 -5.86 -30.30 -18.91
CA ALA A 337 -4.98 -29.14 -18.79
C ALA A 337 -5.67 -27.94 -18.11
N LEU A 338 -6.95 -27.69 -18.44
CA LEU A 338 -7.75 -26.64 -17.76
C LEU A 338 -8.00 -26.98 -16.30
N ALA A 339 -8.39 -28.22 -16.00
CA ALA A 339 -8.64 -28.67 -14.62
C ALA A 339 -7.37 -28.57 -13.77
N THR A 340 -6.24 -29.06 -14.29
CA THR A 340 -4.93 -28.97 -13.61
C THR A 340 -4.53 -27.53 -13.37
N THR A 341 -4.72 -26.64 -14.34
CA THR A 341 -4.42 -25.20 -14.17
C THR A 341 -5.31 -24.58 -13.09
N ALA A 342 -6.61 -24.87 -13.10
CA ALA A 342 -7.55 -24.37 -12.10
C ALA A 342 -7.25 -24.91 -10.69
N MET A 343 -6.94 -26.20 -10.58
CA MET A 343 -6.59 -26.84 -9.31
C MET A 343 -5.24 -26.37 -8.76
N SER A 344 -4.26 -26.10 -9.63
CA SER A 344 -2.91 -25.73 -9.21
C SER A 344 -2.89 -24.49 -8.34
N GLY A 345 -3.74 -23.51 -8.68
CA GLY A 345 -3.81 -22.30 -7.88
C GLY A 345 -4.58 -22.43 -6.59
N SER A 346 -5.70 -23.15 -6.57
CA SER A 346 -6.49 -23.31 -5.34
C SER A 346 -5.80 -24.24 -4.33
N SER A 347 -5.00 -25.20 -4.82
CA SER A 347 -4.31 -26.18 -3.96
C SER A 347 -3.29 -25.58 -3.00
N GLY A 348 -2.67 -24.44 -3.33
CA GLY A 348 -1.69 -23.77 -2.47
C GLY A 348 -2.25 -23.29 -1.13
N ILE A 349 -3.56 -22.99 -1.06
CA ILE A 349 -4.25 -22.61 0.19
C ILE A 349 -4.39 -23.81 1.14
N VAL A 350 -4.47 -25.02 0.59
CA VAL A 350 -4.70 -26.27 1.34
C VAL A 350 -3.39 -26.82 1.91
N LEU A 351 -2.24 -26.47 1.34
CA LEU A 351 -0.93 -26.91 1.82
C LEU A 351 -0.44 -26.04 2.99
N LYS A 352 0.10 -26.67 4.03
CA LYS A 352 0.90 -25.98 5.06
C LYS A 352 2.15 -25.40 4.35
N PRO A 353 2.49 -24.09 4.51
CA PRO A 353 2.29 -23.26 5.69
C PRO A 353 1.24 -22.14 5.55
N CYS A 354 0.53 -22.00 4.42
CA CYS A 354 -0.31 -20.81 4.14
C CYS A 354 -1.33 -20.50 5.24
N LEU A 355 -2.07 -21.51 5.69
CA LEU A 355 -3.08 -21.35 6.74
C LEU A 355 -2.44 -20.94 8.09
N LEU A 356 -1.26 -21.48 8.38
CA LEU A 356 -0.52 -21.22 9.61
C LEU A 356 0.13 -19.83 9.60
N VAL A 357 0.69 -19.40 8.46
CA VAL A 357 1.29 -18.07 8.28
C VAL A 357 0.22 -16.97 8.29
N VAL A 358 -0.92 -17.19 7.63
CA VAL A 358 -2.04 -16.23 7.66
C VAL A 358 -2.63 -16.13 9.08
N ILE A 359 -2.77 -17.25 9.81
CA ILE A 359 -3.20 -17.23 11.21
C ILE A 359 -2.20 -16.47 12.09
N ILE A 360 -0.89 -16.71 11.95
CA ILE A 360 0.16 -16.03 12.73
C ILE A 360 0.31 -14.55 12.33
N SER A 361 -0.02 -14.17 11.10
CA SER A 361 0.07 -12.76 10.68
C SER A 361 -1.16 -11.93 11.09
N ILE A 362 -2.26 -12.58 11.44
CA ILE A 362 -3.51 -11.94 11.91
C ILE A 362 -3.60 -11.91 13.44
N LEU A 363 -3.02 -12.90 14.14
CA LEU A 363 -2.80 -12.91 15.60
C LEU A 363 -1.61 -12.02 15.97
#